data_AF-J2JVY3-F1
#
_entry.id   AF-J2JVY3-F1
#
_cell.length_a   1.000
_cell.length_b   1.000
_cell.length_c   1.000
_cell.angle_alpha   90.00
_cell.angle_beta   90.00
_cell.angle_gamma   90.00
#
_symmetry.space_group_name_H-M   'P 1'
#
loop_
_entity.id
_entity.type
_entity.pdbx_description
1 polymer ?
#
loop_
_entity_poly.entity_id
_entity_poly.type
_entity_poly.pdbx_seq_one_letter_code
_entity_poly.pdbx_strand_id
1 'polypeptide(L)'
;MHTGNTICGSIIHSRKTANEHLLMILGIPDSYSKSEITLVSSSQVTAITLVDPNHYLKFFSAPENTAIVGSLELKRAIKNTEIELEKIIGEKTQFLLDVDAFPENSRSDVLRTIGYLPAIFEALTADELGKKLVQNAIKNIQITIGTNNTITLNEHTLHLEILSPITILETKEKERIKTAIENLL
;
A
#
# COMPACT_ATOMS: atom_id res chain seq x y z
N MET A 1 3.22 -17.23 22.93
CA MET A 1 2.81 -18.00 24.13
C MET A 1 3.77 -19.17 24.33
N HIS A 2 3.85 -19.74 25.52
CA HIS A 2 4.63 -20.98 25.79
C HIS A 2 4.22 -22.16 24.88
N THR A 3 2.99 -22.16 24.36
CA THR A 3 2.47 -23.13 23.37
C THR A 3 2.89 -22.85 21.92
N GLY A 4 3.62 -21.77 21.66
CA GLY A 4 3.91 -21.30 20.29
C GLY A 4 2.79 -20.45 19.66
N ASN A 5 1.60 -20.41 20.25
CA ASN A 5 0.49 -19.59 19.73
C ASN A 5 0.71 -18.09 19.95
N THR A 6 0.13 -17.28 19.06
CA THR A 6 0.12 -15.82 19.14
C THR A 6 -1.32 -15.33 19.28
N ILE A 7 -1.54 -14.35 20.15
CA ILE A 7 -2.82 -13.66 20.30
C ILE A 7 -2.56 -12.19 19.96
N CYS A 8 -3.32 -11.67 19.00
CA CYS A 8 -3.23 -10.28 18.55
C CYS A 8 -4.48 -9.53 19.02
N GLY A 9 -4.30 -8.43 19.73
CA GLY A 9 -5.41 -7.74 20.37
C GLY A 9 -4.99 -6.57 21.26
N SER A 10 -5.99 -5.91 21.82
CA SER A 10 -5.80 -4.87 22.83
C SER A 10 -5.92 -5.47 24.22
N ILE A 11 -4.91 -5.25 25.08
CA ILE A 11 -5.04 -5.58 26.51
C ILE A 11 -5.99 -4.55 27.12
N ILE A 12 -7.21 -4.98 27.44
CA ILE A 12 -8.27 -4.10 27.96
C ILE A 12 -8.39 -4.17 29.49
N HIS A 13 -7.88 -5.24 30.11
CA HIS A 13 -7.85 -5.35 31.56
C HIS A 13 -6.73 -6.29 32.02
N SER A 14 -6.25 -6.08 33.25
CA SER A 14 -5.40 -7.04 33.96
C SER A 14 -5.94 -7.25 35.36
N ARG A 15 -6.05 -8.52 35.78
CA ARG A 15 -6.54 -8.90 37.10
C ARG A 15 -5.46 -9.71 37.81
N LYS A 16 -5.01 -9.22 38.96
CA LYS A 16 -4.08 -9.93 39.84
C LYS A 16 -4.82 -10.39 41.10
N THR A 17 -4.71 -11.67 41.42
CA THR A 17 -5.10 -12.25 42.71
C THR A 17 -3.86 -12.78 43.42
N ALA A 18 -4.03 -13.37 44.60
CA ALA A 18 -2.92 -14.01 45.33
C ALA A 18 -2.29 -15.19 44.55
N ASN A 19 -3.07 -15.86 43.70
CA ASN A 19 -2.67 -17.12 43.06
C ASN A 19 -2.54 -17.04 41.54
N GLU A 20 -3.05 -15.98 40.91
CA GLU A 20 -3.06 -15.84 39.44
C GLU A 20 -2.94 -14.39 38.99
N HIS A 21 -2.37 -14.20 37.79
CA HIS A 21 -2.40 -12.92 37.09
C HIS A 21 -2.95 -13.14 35.68
N LEU A 22 -4.12 -12.58 35.41
CA LEU A 22 -4.84 -12.76 34.15
C LEU A 22 -4.81 -11.47 33.33
N LEU A 23 -4.61 -11.62 32.02
CA LEU A 23 -4.77 -10.57 31.02
C LEU A 23 -6.07 -10.80 30.26
N MET A 24 -6.85 -9.74 30.09
CA MET A 24 -8.03 -9.73 29.23
C MET A 24 -7.68 -9.04 27.92
N ILE A 25 -7.71 -9.81 26.84
CA ILE A 25 -7.30 -9.37 25.50
C ILE A 25 -8.56 -9.31 24.63
N LEU A 26 -8.86 -8.13 24.10
CA LEU A 26 -9.85 -7.95 23.06
C LEU A 26 -9.18 -8.29 21.71
N GLY A 27 -9.61 -9.39 21.09
CA GLY A 27 -9.12 -9.80 19.78
C GLY A 27 -9.44 -8.76 18.71
N ILE A 28 -8.51 -8.60 17.77
CA ILE A 28 -8.76 -7.81 16.56
C ILE A 28 -9.81 -8.56 15.73
N PRO A 29 -10.95 -7.93 15.37
CA PRO A 29 -11.97 -8.56 14.54
C PRO A 29 -11.39 -8.92 13.16
N ASP A 30 -11.64 -10.15 12.72
CA ASP A 30 -11.46 -10.52 11.32
C ASP A 30 -12.75 -10.22 10.55
N SER A 31 -12.67 -10.05 9.23
CA SER A 31 -13.79 -9.77 8.32
C SER A 31 -14.92 -10.80 8.40
N TYR A 32 -14.64 -11.97 8.99
CA TYR A 32 -15.55 -13.11 9.11
C TYR A 32 -15.90 -13.49 10.56
N SER A 33 -15.37 -12.78 11.57
CA SER A 33 -15.60 -13.12 12.98
C SER A 33 -15.92 -11.90 13.85
N LYS A 34 -16.76 -12.10 14.86
CA LYS A 34 -17.00 -11.08 15.89
C LYS A 34 -15.76 -10.96 16.78
N SER A 35 -15.48 -9.76 17.29
CA SER A 35 -14.43 -9.58 18.29
C SER A 35 -14.69 -10.47 19.50
N GLU A 36 -13.72 -11.32 19.81
CA GLU A 36 -13.76 -12.21 20.98
C GLU A 36 -12.86 -11.65 22.09
N ILE A 37 -13.29 -11.84 23.35
CA ILE A 37 -12.47 -11.52 24.52
C ILE A 37 -11.80 -12.81 24.97
N THR A 38 -10.47 -12.83 24.96
CA THR A 38 -9.68 -13.97 25.45
C THR A 38 -9.06 -13.64 26.81
N LEU A 39 -9.21 -14.55 27.77
CA LEU A 39 -8.52 -14.49 29.05
C LEU A 39 -7.24 -15.33 28.99
N VAL A 40 -6.11 -14.72 29.31
CA VAL A 40 -4.80 -15.36 29.23
C VAL A 40 -4.08 -15.27 30.58
N SER A 41 -3.63 -16.42 31.11
CA SER A 41 -2.76 -16.40 32.29
C SER A 41 -1.39 -15.84 31.94
N SER A 42 -0.89 -14.91 32.76
CA SER A 42 0.44 -14.32 32.57
C SER A 42 1.56 -15.35 32.61
N SER A 43 1.37 -16.48 33.31
CA SER A 43 2.33 -17.59 33.31
C SER A 43 2.49 -18.25 31.93
N GLN A 44 1.53 -18.05 31.02
CA GLN A 44 1.54 -18.59 29.67
C GLN A 44 2.16 -17.63 28.64
N VAL A 45 2.40 -16.38 29.05
CA VAL A 45 2.92 -15.30 28.19
C VAL A 45 4.44 -15.33 28.22
N THR A 46 5.04 -15.62 27.06
CA THR A 46 6.50 -15.65 26.89
C THR A 46 7.07 -14.26 26.63
N ALA A 47 6.35 -13.45 25.86
CA ALA A 47 6.75 -12.10 25.48
C ALA A 47 5.51 -11.26 25.14
N ILE A 48 5.66 -9.94 25.26
CA ILE A 48 4.67 -8.96 24.83
C ILE A 48 5.37 -8.04 23.83
N THR A 49 4.81 -7.92 22.64
CA THR A 49 5.28 -6.99 21.61
C THR A 49 4.30 -5.84 21.52
N LEU A 50 4.80 -4.62 21.68
CA LEU A 50 3.99 -3.41 21.53
C LEU A 50 4.04 -2.95 20.07
N VAL A 51 2.88 -2.63 19.53
CA VAL A 51 2.74 -2.09 18.18
C VAL A 51 3.00 -0.59 18.21
N ASP A 52 3.84 -0.11 17.29
CA ASP A 52 4.05 1.32 17.08
C ASP A 52 2.70 2.00 16.73
N PRO A 53 2.35 3.14 17.34
CA PRO A 53 1.11 3.87 17.02
C PRO A 53 0.89 4.11 15.53
N ASN A 54 1.96 4.34 14.76
CA ASN A 54 1.90 4.54 13.30
C ASN A 54 1.51 3.26 12.54
N HIS A 55 1.64 2.10 13.20
CA HIS A 55 1.32 0.78 12.66
C HIS A 55 0.03 0.20 13.24
N TYR A 56 -0.57 0.83 14.25
CA TYR A 56 -1.79 0.36 14.91
C TYR A 56 -2.97 0.22 13.94
N LEU A 57 -3.18 1.21 13.07
CA LEU A 57 -4.27 1.19 12.09
C LEU A 57 -4.14 0.04 11.07
N LYS A 58 -2.94 -0.52 10.87
CA LYS A 58 -2.71 -1.65 9.95
C LYS A 58 -3.35 -2.96 10.41
N PHE A 59 -3.66 -3.08 11.69
CA PHE A 59 -4.31 -4.27 12.25
C PHE A 59 -5.85 -4.24 12.11
N PHE A 60 -6.44 -3.05 12.03
CA PHE A 60 -7.89 -2.85 11.92
C PHE A 60 -8.37 -2.47 10.53
N SER A 61 -7.45 -1.94 9.71
CA SER A 61 -7.54 -2.16 8.28
C SER A 61 -7.54 -3.67 8.16
N ALA A 62 -8.62 -4.27 7.68
CA ALA A 62 -8.63 -5.69 7.38
C ALA A 62 -7.29 -6.04 6.68
N PRO A 63 -6.80 -7.28 6.74
CA PRO A 63 -6.13 -7.78 5.57
C PRO A 63 -7.21 -7.74 4.48
N GLU A 64 -7.47 -6.57 3.87
CA GLU A 64 -7.74 -6.56 2.45
C GLU A 64 -6.56 -7.33 1.92
N ASN A 65 -6.85 -8.60 1.63
CA ASN A 65 -6.06 -9.52 0.87
C ASN A 65 -4.83 -8.79 0.37
N THR A 66 -3.63 -9.09 0.88
CA THR A 66 -2.47 -9.03 -0.01
C THR A 66 -2.81 -10.03 -1.10
N ALA A 67 -3.64 -9.57 -2.05
CA ALA A 67 -4.13 -10.34 -3.14
C ALA A 67 -2.84 -10.78 -3.80
N ILE A 68 -2.68 -12.09 -3.90
CA ILE A 68 -1.51 -12.64 -4.56
C ILE A 68 -1.64 -12.21 -6.01
N VAL A 69 -1.00 -11.08 -6.34
CA VAL A 69 -1.02 -10.53 -7.69
C VAL A 69 -0.01 -11.32 -8.49
N GLY A 70 -0.52 -12.15 -9.39
CA GLY A 70 0.31 -12.89 -10.32
C GLY A 70 0.98 -11.95 -11.31
N SER A 71 2.16 -12.33 -11.84
CA SER A 71 2.84 -11.56 -12.90
C SER A 71 1.92 -11.27 -14.10
N LEU A 72 1.03 -12.21 -14.45
CA LEU A 72 0.11 -12.04 -15.57
C LEU A 72 -0.95 -10.96 -15.32
N GLU A 73 -1.45 -10.87 -14.08
CA GLU A 73 -2.40 -9.84 -13.68
C GLU A 73 -1.74 -8.46 -13.75
N LEU A 74 -0.51 -8.33 -13.25
CA LEU A 74 0.23 -7.08 -13.33
C LEU A 74 0.52 -6.68 -14.79
N LYS A 75 0.93 -7.63 -15.64
CA LYS A 75 1.13 -7.40 -17.10
C LYS A 75 -0.16 -6.91 -17.79
N ARG A 76 -1.32 -7.46 -17.41
CA ARG A 76 -2.62 -7.02 -17.96
C ARG A 76 -2.98 -5.61 -17.48
N ALA A 77 -2.78 -5.33 -16.20
CA ALA A 77 -3.04 -4.01 -15.63
C ALA A 77 -2.19 -2.94 -16.30
N ILE A 78 -0.88 -3.19 -16.47
CA ILE A 78 0.02 -2.29 -17.20
C ILE A 78 -0.54 -1.97 -18.59
N LYS A 79 -0.86 -3.01 -19.37
CA LYS A 79 -1.36 -2.81 -20.74
C LYS A 79 -2.68 -2.05 -20.78
N ASN A 80 -3.59 -2.31 -19.84
CA ASN A 80 -4.86 -1.60 -19.76
C ASN A 80 -4.64 -0.12 -19.40
N THR A 81 -3.76 0.15 -18.44
CA THR A 81 -3.40 1.51 -18.04
C THR A 81 -2.68 2.27 -19.14
N GLU A 82 -1.80 1.65 -19.94
CA GLU A 82 -1.20 2.28 -21.12
C GLU A 82 -2.27 2.77 -22.11
N ILE A 83 -3.28 1.93 -22.38
CA ILE A 83 -4.40 2.26 -23.29
C ILE A 83 -5.25 3.40 -22.71
N GLU A 84 -5.48 3.41 -21.40
CA GLU A 84 -6.22 4.49 -20.73
C GLU A 84 -5.43 5.80 -20.75
N LEU A 85 -4.14 5.77 -20.42
CA LEU A 85 -3.27 6.94 -20.47
C LEU A 85 -3.15 7.49 -21.89
N GLU A 86 -3.09 6.65 -22.91
CA GLU A 86 -3.10 7.10 -24.31
C GLU A 86 -4.38 7.86 -24.66
N LYS A 87 -5.55 7.47 -24.12
CA LYS A 87 -6.81 8.21 -24.32
C LYS A 87 -6.82 9.55 -23.60
N ILE A 88 -6.25 9.60 -22.40
CA ILE A 88 -6.21 10.81 -21.55
C ILE A 88 -5.21 11.82 -22.13
N ILE A 89 -3.97 11.38 -22.33
CA ILE A 89 -2.85 12.21 -22.77
C ILE A 89 -2.93 12.46 -24.28
N GLY A 90 -3.45 11.52 -25.07
CA GLY A 90 -3.46 11.60 -26.53
C GLY A 90 -2.17 11.12 -27.20
N GLU A 91 -1.20 10.64 -26.42
CA GLU A 91 0.05 10.04 -26.89
C GLU A 91 0.34 8.74 -26.14
N LYS A 92 1.04 7.81 -26.80
CA LYS A 92 1.41 6.53 -26.21
C LYS A 92 2.43 6.73 -25.08
N THR A 93 2.02 6.42 -23.86
CA THR A 93 2.92 6.33 -22.69
C THR A 93 3.27 4.86 -22.44
N GLN A 94 4.54 4.54 -22.21
CA GLN A 94 5.02 3.17 -22.02
C GLN A 94 5.44 2.91 -20.58
N PHE A 95 5.11 1.73 -20.04
CA PHE A 95 5.66 1.29 -18.75
C PHE A 95 6.95 0.51 -18.93
N LEU A 96 8.00 0.94 -18.22
CA LEU A 96 9.31 0.28 -18.18
C LEU A 96 9.45 -0.54 -16.90
N LEU A 97 8.68 -1.64 -16.82
CA LEU A 97 8.60 -2.49 -15.62
C LEU A 97 9.06 -3.92 -15.92
N ASP A 98 10.04 -4.40 -15.16
CA ASP A 98 10.32 -5.84 -15.09
C ASP A 98 9.39 -6.48 -14.05
N VAL A 99 8.21 -6.90 -14.54
CA VAL A 99 7.17 -7.52 -13.69
C VAL A 99 7.67 -8.74 -12.94
N ASP A 100 8.57 -9.51 -13.56
CA ASP A 100 9.04 -10.78 -13.00
C ASP A 100 10.11 -10.57 -11.93
N ALA A 101 10.73 -9.39 -11.88
CA ALA A 101 11.68 -8.99 -10.83
C ALA A 101 11.02 -8.56 -9.51
N PHE A 102 9.71 -8.24 -9.49
CA PHE A 102 9.05 -7.81 -8.26
C PHE A 102 8.78 -8.98 -7.29
N PRO A 103 9.14 -8.82 -6.00
CA PRO A 103 8.70 -9.72 -4.94
C PRO A 103 7.17 -9.81 -4.88
N GLU A 104 6.63 -11.01 -4.69
CA GLU A 104 5.19 -11.29 -4.70
C GLU A 104 4.41 -10.45 -3.69
N ASN A 105 4.99 -10.21 -2.51
CA ASN A 105 4.42 -9.38 -1.45
C ASN A 105 4.33 -7.88 -1.80
N SER A 106 5.04 -7.43 -2.84
CA SER A 106 5.08 -6.02 -3.26
C SER A 106 4.23 -5.77 -4.51
N ARG A 107 3.84 -6.82 -5.25
CA ARG A 107 3.09 -6.68 -6.51
C ARG A 107 1.71 -6.06 -6.33
N SER A 108 1.06 -6.28 -5.18
CA SER A 108 -0.21 -5.62 -4.86
C SER A 108 -0.06 -4.10 -4.76
N ASP A 109 1.03 -3.62 -4.16
CA ASP A 109 1.30 -2.19 -4.05
C ASP A 109 1.64 -1.56 -5.40
N VAL A 110 2.41 -2.27 -6.24
CA VAL A 110 2.68 -1.84 -7.62
C VAL A 110 1.38 -1.78 -8.42
N LEU A 111 0.54 -2.81 -8.35
CA LEU A 111 -0.75 -2.86 -9.04
C LEU A 111 -1.64 -1.68 -8.61
N ARG A 112 -1.70 -1.42 -7.31
CA ARG A 112 -2.45 -0.31 -6.73
C ARG A 112 -1.95 1.04 -7.23
N THR A 113 -0.63 1.23 -7.25
CA THR A 113 0.01 2.44 -7.77
C THR A 113 -0.32 2.65 -9.25
N ILE A 114 -0.25 1.60 -10.07
CA ILE A 114 -0.65 1.64 -11.49
C ILE A 114 -2.11 2.07 -11.62
N GLY A 115 -3.00 1.52 -10.80
CA GLY A 115 -4.42 1.86 -10.79
C GLY A 115 -4.73 3.32 -10.41
N TYR A 116 -3.78 4.03 -9.80
CA TYR A 116 -3.96 5.45 -9.47
C TYR A 116 -3.66 6.39 -10.63
N LEU A 117 -2.78 5.97 -11.55
CA LEU A 117 -2.24 6.84 -12.58
C LEU A 117 -3.32 7.41 -13.52
N PRO A 118 -4.32 6.66 -14.01
CA PRO A 118 -5.35 7.23 -14.88
C PRO A 118 -6.05 8.45 -14.25
N ALA A 119 -6.53 8.32 -13.01
CA ALA A 119 -7.21 9.41 -12.31
C ALA A 119 -6.29 10.60 -12.03
N ILE A 120 -5.01 10.36 -11.75
CA ILE A 120 -4.01 11.41 -11.55
C ILE A 120 -3.78 12.16 -12.86
N PHE A 121 -3.55 11.44 -13.96
CA PHE A 121 -3.31 12.06 -15.26
C PHE A 121 -4.54 12.78 -15.79
N GLU A 122 -5.76 12.27 -15.57
CA GLU A 122 -7.00 13.00 -15.88
C GLU A 122 -7.04 14.38 -15.18
N ALA A 123 -6.61 14.45 -13.92
CA ALA A 123 -6.54 15.70 -13.19
C ALA A 123 -5.42 16.62 -13.71
N LEU A 124 -4.25 16.08 -14.06
CA LEU A 124 -3.10 16.83 -14.59
C LEU A 124 -3.35 17.37 -16.00
N THR A 125 -4.15 16.65 -16.81
CA THR A 125 -4.48 17.04 -18.19
C THR A 125 -5.89 17.62 -18.31
N ALA A 126 -6.44 18.16 -17.23
CA ALA A 126 -7.79 18.73 -17.21
C ALA A 126 -7.91 20.00 -18.10
N ASP A 127 -6.79 20.69 -18.33
CA ASP A 127 -6.70 21.80 -19.27
C ASP A 127 -5.67 21.53 -20.40
N GLU A 128 -5.75 22.34 -21.46
CA GLU A 128 -4.88 22.21 -22.64
C GLU A 128 -3.40 22.48 -22.34
N LEU A 129 -3.09 23.25 -21.31
CA LEU A 129 -1.71 23.59 -20.95
C LEU A 129 -1.06 22.41 -20.22
N GLY A 130 -1.72 21.87 -19.20
CA GLY A 130 -1.32 20.67 -18.47
C GLY A 130 -1.20 19.47 -19.40
N LYS A 131 -2.15 19.30 -20.34
CA LYS A 131 -2.05 18.26 -21.37
C LYS A 131 -0.76 18.37 -22.19
N LYS A 132 -0.40 19.56 -22.66
CA LYS A 132 0.85 19.79 -23.42
C LYS A 132 2.10 19.58 -22.57
N LEU A 133 2.09 20.01 -21.31
CA LEU A 133 3.22 19.79 -20.39
C LEU A 133 3.47 18.29 -20.21
N VAL A 134 2.42 17.53 -19.90
CA VAL A 134 2.50 16.08 -19.72
C VAL A 134 2.99 15.39 -20.99
N GLN A 135 2.41 15.69 -22.16
CA GLN A 135 2.82 15.12 -23.46
C GLN A 135 4.31 15.37 -23.75
N ASN A 136 4.78 16.59 -23.50
CA ASN A 136 6.17 16.96 -23.78
C ASN A 136 7.15 16.36 -22.78
N ALA A 137 6.72 16.17 -21.53
CA ALA A 137 7.62 15.84 -20.43
C ALA A 137 7.63 14.35 -20.09
N ILE A 138 6.55 13.59 -20.32
CA ILE A 138 6.42 12.21 -19.85
C ILE A 138 6.08 11.30 -21.03
N LYS A 139 7.00 10.40 -21.37
CA LYS A 139 6.83 9.35 -22.40
C LYS A 139 6.86 7.96 -21.81
N ASN A 140 7.60 7.79 -20.72
CA ASN A 140 7.76 6.52 -20.04
C ASN A 140 7.40 6.67 -18.56
N ILE A 141 6.86 5.60 -17.97
CA ILE A 141 6.62 5.49 -16.54
C ILE A 141 7.39 4.27 -16.03
N GLN A 142 8.21 4.47 -15.01
CA GLN A 142 8.92 3.43 -14.31
C GLN A 142 8.47 3.42 -12.85
N ILE A 143 8.23 2.23 -12.29
CA ILE A 143 7.88 2.04 -10.89
C ILE A 143 8.91 1.09 -10.29
N THR A 144 9.45 1.42 -9.13
CA THR A 144 10.37 0.54 -8.39
C THR A 144 9.98 0.50 -6.92
N ILE A 145 10.35 -0.59 -6.24
CA ILE A 145 10.23 -0.66 -4.78
C ILE A 145 11.48 -0.07 -4.14
N GLY A 146 11.31 0.87 -3.22
CA GLY A 146 12.40 1.52 -2.51
C GLY A 146 12.17 1.63 -1.01
N THR A 147 13.11 2.30 -0.32
CA THR A 147 12.99 2.56 1.12
C THR A 147 12.18 3.82 1.43
N ASN A 148 11.96 4.67 0.42
CA ASN A 148 11.22 5.92 0.54
C ASN A 148 10.26 6.06 -0.65
N ASN A 149 9.26 6.92 -0.50
CA ASN A 149 8.43 7.36 -1.60
C ASN A 149 9.12 8.54 -2.30
N THR A 150 9.72 8.29 -3.47
CA THR A 150 10.36 9.34 -4.28
C THR A 150 9.78 9.36 -5.69
N ILE A 151 9.65 10.56 -6.25
CA ILE A 151 9.15 10.74 -7.62
C ILE A 151 10.12 11.67 -8.31
N THR A 152 10.64 11.22 -9.44
CA THR A 152 11.61 11.98 -10.22
C THR A 152 11.24 11.91 -11.70
N LEU A 153 11.62 12.93 -12.46
CA LEU A 153 11.44 12.98 -13.90
C LEU A 153 12.81 13.14 -14.54
N ASN A 154 13.24 12.15 -15.30
CA ASN A 154 14.51 12.18 -16.00
C ASN A 154 14.36 11.69 -17.44
N GLU A 155 14.86 12.47 -18.41
CA GLU A 155 14.84 12.13 -19.85
C GLU A 155 13.48 11.56 -20.33
N HIS A 156 12.38 12.23 -19.98
CA HIS A 156 11.00 11.82 -20.28
C HIS A 156 10.49 10.56 -19.58
N THR A 157 11.21 10.07 -18.59
CA THR A 157 10.82 8.92 -17.78
C THR A 157 10.42 9.40 -16.40
N LEU A 158 9.13 9.27 -16.08
CA LEU A 158 8.61 9.49 -14.74
C LEU A 158 8.90 8.25 -13.90
N HIS A 159 9.82 8.38 -12.95
CA HIS A 159 10.20 7.31 -12.05
C HIS A 159 9.49 7.49 -10.70
N LEU A 160 8.67 6.50 -10.35
CA LEU A 160 7.90 6.37 -9.11
C LEU A 160 8.57 5.30 -8.24
N GLU A 161 9.40 5.72 -7.30
CA GLU A 161 9.87 4.84 -6.23
C GLU A 161 8.81 4.78 -5.14
N ILE A 162 8.27 3.58 -4.89
CA ILE A 162 7.24 3.36 -3.88
C ILE A 162 7.80 2.56 -2.71
N LEU A 163 7.44 2.99 -1.51
CA LEU A 163 7.65 2.25 -0.27
C LEU A 163 6.60 1.15 -0.17
N SER A 164 7.05 -0.10 -0.10
CA SER A 164 6.20 -1.26 0.20
C SER A 164 6.53 -1.81 1.60
N PRO A 165 5.54 -2.06 2.46
CA PRO A 165 4.10 -1.92 2.21
C PRO A 165 3.65 -0.46 2.16
N ILE A 166 2.67 -0.14 1.31
CA ILE A 166 2.06 1.20 1.28
C ILE A 166 1.30 1.42 2.59
N THR A 167 1.72 2.43 3.37
CA THR A 167 1.14 2.74 4.69
C THR A 167 0.21 3.94 4.69
N ILE A 168 0.16 4.65 3.57
CA ILE A 168 -0.57 5.91 3.41
C ILE A 168 -1.99 5.60 2.88
N LEU A 169 -2.99 6.35 3.35
CA LEU A 169 -4.36 6.26 2.83
C LEU A 169 -4.39 6.57 1.33
N GLU A 170 -5.23 5.85 0.58
CA GLU A 170 -5.35 5.99 -0.88
C GLU A 170 -5.49 7.44 -1.36
N THR A 171 -6.38 8.20 -0.74
CA THR A 171 -6.65 9.59 -1.12
C THR A 171 -5.43 10.47 -0.91
N LYS A 172 -4.71 10.26 0.20
CA LYS A 172 -3.46 10.97 0.49
C LYS A 172 -2.35 10.55 -0.46
N GLU A 173 -2.30 9.29 -0.85
CA GLU A 173 -1.29 8.77 -1.77
C GLU A 173 -1.50 9.29 -3.20
N LYS A 174 -2.75 9.29 -3.69
CA LYS A 174 -3.13 9.89 -4.97
C LYS A 174 -2.73 11.37 -5.04
N GLU A 175 -3.07 12.14 -4.00
CA GLU A 175 -2.71 13.57 -3.94
C GLU A 175 -1.19 13.75 -3.88
N ARG A 176 -0.48 12.95 -3.07
CA ARG A 176 0.99 13.00 -2.98
C ARG A 176 1.64 12.78 -4.35
N ILE A 177 1.21 11.75 -5.08
CA ILE A 177 1.76 11.45 -6.41
C ILE A 177 1.44 12.58 -7.39
N LYS A 178 0.18 13.05 -7.40
CA LYS A 178 -0.25 14.16 -8.25
C LYS A 178 0.59 15.41 -8.01
N THR A 179 0.66 15.92 -6.78
CA THR A 179 1.42 17.15 -6.44
C THR A 179 2.91 16.99 -6.77
N ALA A 180 3.47 15.80 -6.58
CA ALA A 180 4.86 15.55 -6.92
C ALA A 180 5.11 15.62 -8.43
N ILE A 181 4.20 15.10 -9.25
CA ILE A 181 4.28 15.22 -10.72
C ILE A 181 4.10 16.68 -11.14
N GLU A 182 3.13 17.40 -10.56
CA GLU A 182 2.92 18.83 -10.87
C GLU A 182 4.18 19.67 -10.62
N ASN A 183 4.94 19.38 -9.57
CA ASN A 183 6.18 20.10 -9.26
C ASN A 183 7.36 19.76 -10.18
N LEU A 184 7.25 18.69 -10.99
CA LEU A 184 8.30 18.24 -11.91
C LEU A 184 8.04 18.69 -13.36
N LEU A 185 6.83 19.18 -13.66
CA LEU A 185 6.41 19.68 -14.97
C LEU A 185 6.63 21.20 -15.08
#